data_AF-A0A183FUY6-F1
#
_entry.id   AF-A0A183FUY6-F1
#
_cell.length_a   1.000
_cell.length_b   1.000
_cell.length_c   1.000
_cell.angle_alpha   90.00
_cell.angle_beta   90.00
_cell.angle_gamma   90.00
#
_symmetry.space_group_name_H-M   'P 1'
#
loop_
_entity.id
_entity.type
_entity.pdbx_description
1 polymer ?
#
loop_
_entity_poly.entity_id
_entity_poly.type
_entity_poly.pdbx_seq_one_letter_code
_entity_poly.pdbx_strand_id
1 'polypeptide(L)'
;MPNKTREAVVELPNKSRVRRPVNKLVPLEITAHMDKDSSRQIFITDPSSSPPPSPPSPYNLRKRKAVQYNENDSDSETESGRSTNHQNFRLNFVKKLPLILTILLFFFSTTYALPDFNDTHYLHCTTGLEDHDNMLMTLRRDHANQREITTSLASFAAESKKLMARSKEITDEMVRWNAARKQEHERSRRQEHELVLRDMSTSKPFVEECKEELREIDHYLRTEILRERRYANETRRVNDASISCVFCKAMGRHYTDACPDVRSASERRRMMELEGRCLICLTFHHETTPCAKKSPCFYCKVGSKCKDEHHSALCPKPEEQERKMKDRVELKSIVDRYEHWQQRNGLRGETAPEARAQLIREFHSSRRDAVKGHDRTRRYHQSDEDSAEPRGPSTSGNRR
;
A
#
# COMPACT_ATOMS: atom_id res chain seq x y z
N MET A 1 -28.53 -29.70 28.79
CA MET A 1 -27.08 -29.46 28.97
C MET A 1 -26.77 -28.05 28.48
N PRO A 2 -26.37 -27.11 29.34
CA PRO A 2 -26.01 -25.76 28.89
C PRO A 2 -24.78 -25.82 27.98
N ASN A 3 -24.85 -25.14 26.83
CA ASN A 3 -23.77 -25.08 25.83
C ASN A 3 -22.52 -24.42 26.43
N LYS A 4 -21.54 -25.22 26.82
CA LYS A 4 -20.25 -24.73 27.31
C LYS A 4 -19.38 -24.33 26.12
N THR A 5 -19.39 -23.04 25.79
CA THR A 5 -18.56 -22.49 24.73
C THR A 5 -17.09 -22.71 25.07
N ARG A 6 -16.33 -23.35 24.16
CA ARG A 6 -14.89 -23.59 24.34
C ARG A 6 -14.16 -22.26 24.13
N GLU A 7 -13.34 -21.87 25.11
CA GLU A 7 -12.48 -20.69 25.04
C GLU A 7 -11.02 -21.13 24.86
N ALA A 8 -10.27 -20.33 24.09
CA ALA A 8 -8.83 -20.46 23.92
C ALA A 8 -8.14 -19.20 24.46
N VAL A 9 -6.94 -19.38 25.01
CA VAL A 9 -6.09 -18.29 25.51
C VAL A 9 -4.95 -18.09 24.51
N VAL A 10 -4.87 -16.90 23.92
CA VAL A 10 -3.80 -16.51 22.99
C VAL A 10 -2.82 -15.62 23.73
N GLU A 11 -1.54 -15.96 23.71
CA GLU A 11 -0.45 -15.14 24.27
C GLU A 11 0.16 -14.28 23.15
N LEU A 12 0.15 -12.96 23.34
CA LEU A 12 0.69 -11.99 22.39
C LEU A 12 2.20 -11.76 22.64
N PRO A 13 2.97 -11.19 21.69
CA PRO A 13 4.42 -10.96 21.84
C PRO A 13 4.81 -10.12 23.06
N ASN A 14 3.91 -9.26 23.54
CA ASN A 14 4.09 -8.48 24.77
C ASN A 14 3.76 -9.27 26.06
N LYS A 15 3.60 -10.61 25.96
CA LYS A 15 3.20 -11.54 27.03
C LYS A 15 1.80 -11.31 27.60
N SER A 16 0.99 -10.44 26.99
CA SER A 16 -0.41 -10.29 27.39
C SER A 16 -1.23 -11.48 26.90
N ARG A 17 -2.19 -11.93 27.72
CA ARG A 17 -3.05 -13.10 27.45
C ARG A 17 -4.46 -12.65 27.14
N VAL A 18 -4.99 -13.06 25.99
CA VAL A 18 -6.36 -12.73 25.56
C VAL A 18 -7.18 -14.01 25.44
N ARG A 19 -8.34 -14.06 26.10
CA ARG A 19 -9.29 -15.18 25.99
C ARG A 19 -10.29 -14.90 24.87
N ARG A 20 -10.48 -15.85 23.94
CA ARG A 20 -11.47 -15.75 22.87
C ARG A 20 -12.22 -17.08 22.70
N PRO A 21 -13.50 -17.06 22.32
CA PRO A 21 -14.20 -18.27 21.88
C PRO A 21 -13.47 -18.87 20.68
N VAL A 22 -13.32 -20.20 20.65
CA VAL A 22 -12.60 -20.90 19.58
C VAL A 22 -13.15 -20.54 18.19
N ASN A 23 -14.47 -20.35 18.08
CA ASN A 23 -15.17 -20.01 16.84
C ASN A 23 -14.80 -18.62 16.27
N LYS A 24 -14.05 -17.80 17.01
CA LYS A 24 -13.59 -16.47 16.59
C LYS A 24 -12.08 -16.40 16.31
N LEU A 25 -11.36 -17.52 16.44
CA LEU A 25 -9.96 -17.58 16.03
C LEU A 25 -9.88 -17.89 14.55
N VAL A 26 -9.26 -17.00 13.78
CA VAL A 26 -8.90 -17.23 12.37
C VAL A 26 -7.54 -17.94 12.38
N PRO A 27 -7.42 -19.16 11.85
CA PRO A 27 -6.12 -19.81 11.68
C PRO A 27 -5.27 -18.94 10.76
N LEU A 28 -4.18 -18.39 11.28
CA LEU A 28 -3.13 -17.82 10.44
C LEU A 28 -2.27 -19.00 9.99
N GLU A 29 -2.26 -19.27 8.69
CA GLU A 29 -1.33 -20.23 8.09
C GLU A 29 0.09 -19.65 8.26
N ILE A 30 0.79 -20.09 9.30
CA ILE A 30 2.20 -19.76 9.48
C ILE A 30 2.95 -20.62 8.49
N THR A 31 3.32 -20.05 7.33
CA THR A 31 4.27 -20.67 6.42
C THR A 31 5.62 -20.68 7.13
N ALA A 32 5.94 -21.79 7.78
CA ALA A 32 7.26 -22.03 8.33
C ALA A 32 8.26 -22.01 7.17
N HIS A 33 9.00 -20.90 7.04
CA HIS A 33 10.24 -20.88 6.29
C HIS A 33 11.20 -21.81 7.01
N MET A 34 11.29 -23.06 6.55
CA MET A 34 12.34 -23.97 6.96
C MET A 34 13.59 -23.57 6.20
N ASP A 35 14.55 -22.99 6.92
CA ASP A 35 15.91 -22.78 6.42
C ASP A 35 16.51 -24.14 6.08
N LYS A 36 16.82 -24.31 4.79
CA LYS A 36 17.52 -25.49 4.26
C LYS A 36 19.01 -25.25 4.39
N ASP A 37 19.61 -25.78 5.44
CA ASP A 37 21.04 -26.07 5.48
C ASP A 37 21.30 -27.36 6.28
N SER A 38 21.61 -28.43 5.56
CA SER A 38 22.61 -29.47 5.87
C SER A 38 22.22 -30.84 5.31
N SER A 39 23.11 -31.33 4.45
CA SER A 39 23.14 -32.67 3.86
C SER A 39 23.51 -33.75 4.88
N ARG A 40 22.85 -34.93 4.83
CA ARG A 40 23.52 -36.26 4.70
C ARG A 40 22.53 -37.44 4.57
N GLN A 41 23.02 -38.45 3.85
CA GLN A 41 22.43 -39.68 3.33
C GLN A 41 21.82 -40.66 4.38
N ILE A 42 20.87 -41.53 3.97
CA ILE A 42 21.04 -43.00 3.70
C ILE A 42 19.64 -43.69 3.52
N PHE A 43 19.41 -44.22 2.31
CA PHE A 43 18.80 -45.50 1.84
C PHE A 43 17.55 -46.23 2.44
N ILE A 44 16.64 -46.59 1.50
CA ILE A 44 15.97 -47.90 1.20
C ILE A 44 14.42 -48.09 1.37
N THR A 45 13.83 -48.53 0.24
CA THR A 45 12.57 -49.28 -0.07
C THR A 45 11.15 -48.66 -0.04
N ASP A 46 10.65 -48.30 -1.23
CA ASP A 46 9.58 -48.93 -2.08
C ASP A 46 8.17 -49.27 -1.51
N PRO A 47 7.14 -49.56 -2.35
CA PRO A 47 6.16 -48.59 -2.84
C PRO A 47 4.70 -48.97 -2.47
N SER A 48 3.74 -48.16 -2.92
CA SER A 48 2.27 -48.42 -2.93
C SER A 48 1.46 -47.70 -1.86
N SER A 49 0.88 -46.56 -2.23
CA SER A 49 -0.43 -46.15 -1.74
C SER A 49 -1.07 -45.17 -2.72
N SER A 50 -2.21 -45.56 -3.27
CA SER A 50 -3.13 -44.71 -4.02
C SER A 50 -3.56 -43.48 -3.19
N PRO A 51 -3.77 -42.31 -3.81
CA PRO A 51 -4.30 -41.16 -3.10
C PRO A 51 -5.79 -41.36 -2.75
N PRO A 52 -6.24 -40.94 -1.56
CA PRO A 52 -7.65 -41.02 -1.18
C PRO A 52 -8.51 -40.04 -1.98
N PRO A 53 -9.82 -40.33 -2.17
CA PRO A 53 -10.73 -39.44 -2.87
C PRO A 53 -10.92 -38.12 -2.12
N SER A 54 -11.02 -37.03 -2.88
CA SER A 54 -11.24 -35.67 -2.37
C SER A 54 -12.59 -35.57 -1.64
N PRO A 55 -12.65 -34.84 -0.50
CA PRO A 55 -13.88 -34.67 0.25
C PRO A 55 -14.89 -33.79 -0.52
N PRO A 56 -16.20 -34.08 -0.41
CA PRO A 56 -17.24 -33.28 -1.06
C PRO A 56 -17.31 -31.87 -0.46
N SER A 57 -17.41 -30.87 -1.34
CA SER A 57 -17.64 -29.47 -1.01
C SER A 57 -18.83 -29.31 -0.04
N PRO A 58 -18.65 -28.74 1.17
CA PRO A 58 -19.69 -28.69 2.19
C PRO A 58 -20.65 -27.50 2.08
N TYR A 59 -20.52 -26.63 1.08
CA TYR A 59 -21.27 -25.37 1.05
C TYR A 59 -22.25 -25.28 -0.12
N ASN A 60 -23.48 -25.76 0.12
CA ASN A 60 -24.66 -25.34 -0.62
C ASN A 60 -25.04 -23.92 -0.18
N LEU A 61 -24.50 -22.91 -0.86
CA LEU A 61 -24.90 -21.51 -0.65
C LEU A 61 -26.38 -21.35 -1.03
N ARG A 62 -27.22 -21.22 0.00
CA ARG A 62 -28.65 -20.93 -0.14
C ARG A 62 -28.81 -19.55 -0.80
N LYS A 63 -29.44 -19.48 -1.96
CA LYS A 63 -29.77 -18.22 -2.66
C LYS A 63 -30.53 -17.28 -1.71
N ARG A 64 -29.94 -16.14 -1.35
CA ARG A 64 -30.63 -15.10 -0.59
C ARG A 64 -31.54 -14.30 -1.53
N LYS A 65 -32.78 -14.04 -1.10
CA LYS A 65 -33.69 -13.10 -1.77
C LYS A 65 -33.07 -11.70 -1.77
N ALA A 66 -33.16 -11.03 -2.91
CA ALA A 66 -32.73 -9.64 -3.06
C ALA A 66 -33.56 -8.74 -2.14
N VAL A 67 -32.89 -7.90 -1.36
CA VAL A 67 -33.50 -6.85 -0.55
C VAL A 67 -33.57 -5.61 -1.44
N GLN A 68 -34.79 -5.19 -1.82
CA GLN A 68 -35.02 -3.91 -2.45
C GLN A 68 -34.90 -2.81 -1.39
N TYR A 69 -33.94 -1.91 -1.57
CA TYR A 69 -33.92 -0.64 -0.84
C TYR A 69 -34.67 0.38 -1.69
N ASN A 70 -35.74 0.93 -1.13
CA ASN A 70 -36.43 2.09 -1.69
C ASN A 70 -35.58 3.32 -1.37
N GLU A 71 -34.87 3.83 -2.36
CA GLU A 71 -34.28 5.17 -2.32
C GLU A 71 -35.37 6.14 -2.74
N ASN A 72 -35.97 6.83 -1.76
CA ASN A 72 -36.84 7.96 -1.99
C ASN A 72 -36.00 9.23 -1.98
N ASP A 73 -35.94 9.87 -3.14
CA ASP A 73 -35.44 11.22 -3.33
C ASP A 73 -36.22 12.24 -2.49
N SER A 74 -35.51 13.22 -1.95
CA SER A 74 -36.07 14.54 -1.68
C SER A 74 -34.99 15.60 -1.87
N ASP A 75 -35.20 16.40 -2.91
CA ASP A 75 -34.45 17.56 -3.32
C ASP A 75 -34.44 18.66 -2.24
N SER A 76 -33.36 19.44 -2.18
CA SER A 76 -33.46 20.90 -2.10
C SER A 76 -32.11 21.55 -2.41
N GLU A 77 -32.09 22.31 -3.50
CA GLU A 77 -31.09 23.33 -3.82
C GLU A 77 -31.12 24.46 -2.78
N THR A 78 -29.96 24.98 -2.38
CA THR A 78 -29.78 26.41 -2.08
C THR A 78 -28.31 26.83 -2.03
N GLU A 79 -27.98 27.74 -2.95
CA GLU A 79 -27.04 28.86 -2.94
C GLU A 79 -25.94 29.02 -1.85
N SER A 80 -24.78 29.47 -2.35
CA SER A 80 -23.98 30.61 -1.84
C SER A 80 -23.57 30.62 -0.36
N GLY A 81 -22.28 30.38 -0.09
CA GLY A 81 -21.72 30.73 1.22
C GLY A 81 -20.25 30.43 1.40
N ARG A 82 -19.41 31.41 1.10
CA ARG A 82 -17.97 31.49 1.43
C ARG A 82 -17.79 31.31 2.95
N SER A 83 -17.40 30.12 3.41
CA SER A 83 -17.20 29.81 4.83
C SER A 83 -15.71 29.67 5.17
N THR A 84 -15.21 30.68 5.88
CA THR A 84 -13.93 30.65 6.57
C THR A 84 -14.02 29.69 7.75
N ASN A 85 -13.21 28.63 7.70
CA ASN A 85 -13.16 27.59 8.70
C ASN A 85 -12.47 28.11 9.99
N HIS A 86 -13.21 28.86 10.79
CA HIS A 86 -12.82 29.22 12.15
C HIS A 86 -13.08 28.00 13.05
N GLN A 87 -12.08 27.13 13.17
CA GLN A 87 -12.10 26.07 14.17
C GLN A 87 -12.11 26.70 15.56
N ASN A 88 -13.24 26.51 16.22
CA ASN A 88 -13.51 26.83 17.61
C ASN A 88 -12.51 26.12 18.53
N PHE A 89 -11.52 26.87 19.03
CA PHE A 89 -10.91 26.57 20.33
C PHE A 89 -11.94 26.88 21.42
N ARG A 90 -12.93 26.00 21.60
CA ARG A 90 -13.68 25.94 22.86
C ARG A 90 -12.75 25.39 23.93
N LEU A 91 -11.91 26.27 24.47
CA LEU A 91 -11.22 26.05 25.73
C LEU A 91 -12.29 25.72 26.77
N ASN A 92 -12.11 24.59 27.46
CA ASN A 92 -12.97 24.08 28.54
C ASN A 92 -12.92 24.99 29.78
N PHE A 93 -13.32 26.26 29.64
CA PHE A 93 -13.30 27.27 30.69
C PHE A 93 -14.24 26.88 31.85
N VAL A 94 -15.35 26.19 31.51
CA VAL A 94 -16.35 25.72 32.47
C VAL A 94 -15.78 24.73 33.49
N LYS A 95 -14.76 23.94 33.14
CA LYS A 95 -14.17 22.96 34.06
C LYS A 95 -13.15 23.55 35.04
N LYS A 96 -12.63 24.76 34.78
CA LYS A 96 -11.63 25.42 35.66
C LYS A 96 -12.20 26.57 36.50
N LEU A 97 -13.45 26.97 36.23
CA LEU A 97 -14.18 27.99 36.98
C LEU A 97 -14.24 27.75 38.51
N PRO A 98 -14.47 26.53 39.03
CA PRO A 98 -14.51 26.32 40.49
C PRO A 98 -13.15 26.54 41.16
N LEU A 99 -12.04 26.23 40.50
CA LEU A 99 -10.69 26.35 41.07
C LEU A 99 -10.22 27.81 41.13
N ILE A 100 -10.58 28.61 40.11
CA ILE A 100 -10.31 30.05 40.11
C ILE A 100 -11.17 30.77 41.17
N LEU A 101 -12.43 30.37 41.32
CA LEU A 101 -13.32 30.92 42.35
C LEU A 101 -12.82 30.61 43.77
N THR A 102 -12.33 29.38 44.04
CA THR A 102 -11.76 29.04 45.34
C THR A 102 -10.50 29.84 45.69
N ILE A 103 -9.65 30.13 44.70
CA ILE A 103 -8.45 30.95 44.92
C ILE A 103 -8.84 32.40 45.24
N LEU A 104 -9.80 32.96 44.50
CA LEU A 104 -10.29 34.33 44.76
C LEU A 104 -10.96 34.43 46.13
N LEU A 105 -11.79 33.46 46.53
CA LEU A 105 -12.42 33.47 47.85
C LEU A 105 -11.40 33.37 49.00
N PHE A 106 -10.27 32.68 48.80
CA PHE A 106 -9.21 32.61 49.80
C PHE A 106 -8.55 33.98 50.03
N PHE A 107 -8.38 34.80 48.98
CA PHE A 107 -7.82 36.15 49.12
C PHE A 107 -8.79 37.16 49.74
N PHE A 108 -10.10 37.03 49.51
CA PHE A 108 -11.11 37.91 50.13
C PHE A 108 -11.42 37.54 51.60
N SER A 109 -11.18 36.29 52.00
CA SER A 109 -11.42 35.83 53.38
C SER A 109 -10.37 36.32 54.39
N THR A 110 -9.26 36.89 53.94
CA THR A 110 -8.22 37.44 54.83
C THR A 110 -8.37 38.93 55.14
N THR A 111 -9.40 39.59 54.59
CA THR A 111 -9.78 40.97 54.96
C THR A 111 -11.04 40.96 55.83
N TYR A 112 -10.98 40.32 56.99
CA TYR A 112 -11.93 40.65 58.06
C TYR A 112 -11.40 41.91 58.75
N ALA A 113 -12.07 43.03 58.49
CA ALA A 113 -11.98 44.19 59.36
C ALA A 113 -12.45 43.75 60.75
N LEU A 114 -11.56 43.86 61.75
CA LEU A 114 -11.93 43.67 63.15
C LEU A 114 -13.08 44.65 63.46
N PRO A 115 -14.18 44.19 64.08
CA PRO A 115 -15.23 45.09 64.54
C PRO A 115 -14.68 46.02 65.63
N ASP A 116 -15.07 47.29 65.54
CA ASP A 116 -14.84 48.35 66.51
C ASP A 116 -15.00 47.83 67.96
N PHE A 117 -13.87 47.72 68.67
CA PHE A 117 -13.89 47.72 70.13
C PHE A 117 -14.17 49.15 70.58
N ASN A 118 -15.45 49.43 70.80
CA ASN A 118 -15.93 50.65 71.43
C ASN A 118 -15.77 50.54 72.96
N ASP A 119 -14.58 50.15 73.42
CA ASP A 119 -14.24 50.16 74.83
C ASP A 119 -13.76 51.55 75.23
N THR A 120 -14.56 52.17 76.10
CA THR A 120 -14.30 53.44 76.75
C THR A 120 -13.08 53.31 77.66
N HIS A 121 -11.89 53.46 77.09
CA HIS A 121 -10.67 53.61 77.85
C HIS A 121 -10.73 54.91 78.66
N TYR A 122 -11.03 54.80 79.94
CA TYR A 122 -10.76 55.84 80.93
C TYR A 122 -9.25 56.12 80.93
N LEU A 123 -8.87 57.31 80.47
CA LEU A 123 -7.51 57.84 80.59
C LEU A 123 -7.20 58.04 82.08
N HIS A 124 -6.62 57.02 82.70
CA HIS A 124 -5.96 57.17 83.99
C HIS A 124 -4.68 57.97 83.76
N CYS A 125 -4.71 59.26 84.10
CA CYS A 125 -3.54 60.13 84.07
C CYS A 125 -2.65 59.76 85.27
N THR A 126 -1.79 58.76 85.11
CA THR A 126 -0.72 58.47 86.07
C THR A 126 0.36 59.52 85.89
N THR A 127 0.55 60.35 86.92
CA THR A 127 1.66 61.30 87.04
C THR A 127 2.99 60.52 87.09
N GLY A 128 3.68 60.47 85.95
CA GLY A 128 5.03 59.91 85.83
C GLY A 128 5.81 60.65 84.75
N LEU A 129 6.61 61.64 85.16
CA LEU A 129 7.55 62.35 84.28
C LEU A 129 8.60 61.42 83.63
N GLU A 130 8.73 60.19 84.11
CA GLU A 130 9.59 59.13 83.55
C GLU A 130 8.96 58.36 82.37
N ASP A 131 7.67 58.57 82.07
CA ASP A 131 6.93 57.80 81.04
C ASP A 131 6.92 58.47 79.64
N HIS A 132 7.17 59.79 79.59
CA HIS A 132 7.19 60.56 78.34
C HIS A 132 8.36 60.17 77.42
N ASP A 133 9.53 59.87 77.99
CA ASP A 133 10.71 59.44 77.23
C ASP A 133 10.53 58.04 76.65
N ASN A 134 9.84 57.13 77.37
CA ASN A 134 9.49 55.81 76.86
C ASN A 134 8.50 55.90 75.69
N MET A 135 7.50 56.80 75.77
CA MET A 135 6.56 57.05 74.68
C MET A 135 7.28 57.63 73.44
N LEU A 136 8.16 58.61 73.61
CA LEU A 136 8.96 59.18 72.51
C LEU A 136 9.89 58.13 71.86
N MET A 137 10.52 57.26 72.66
CA MET A 137 11.34 56.17 72.13
C MET A 137 10.50 55.15 71.35
N THR A 138 9.28 54.85 71.82
CA THR A 138 8.34 53.96 71.12
C THR A 138 7.89 54.56 69.79
N LEU A 139 7.51 55.84 69.76
CA LEU A 139 7.15 56.53 68.51
C LEU A 139 8.30 56.57 67.50
N ARG A 140 9.54 56.77 67.96
CA ARG A 140 10.73 56.71 67.08
C ARG A 140 10.95 55.30 66.52
N ARG A 141 10.78 54.26 67.35
CA ARG A 141 10.87 52.86 66.93
C ARG A 141 9.77 52.52 65.93
N ASP A 142 8.54 52.92 66.18
CA ASP A 142 7.41 52.68 65.29
C ASP A 142 7.57 53.41 63.96
N HIS A 143 8.05 54.65 63.98
CA HIS A 143 8.36 55.38 62.77
C HIS A 143 9.52 54.74 61.98
N ALA A 144 10.54 54.20 62.67
CA ALA A 144 11.60 53.43 62.01
C ALA A 144 11.05 52.12 61.38
N ASN A 145 10.21 51.38 62.12
CA ASN A 145 9.53 50.18 61.63
C ASN A 145 8.64 50.50 60.41
N GLN A 146 7.87 51.59 60.45
CA GLN A 146 7.04 52.04 59.32
C GLN A 146 7.87 52.35 58.08
N ARG A 147 9.05 52.97 58.24
CA ARG A 147 9.98 53.20 57.14
C ARG A 147 10.49 51.88 56.56
N GLU A 148 10.90 50.94 57.41
CA GLU A 148 11.37 49.62 56.98
C GLU A 148 10.28 48.84 56.22
N ILE A 149 9.04 48.86 56.71
CA ILE A 149 7.89 48.25 56.03
C ILE A 149 7.65 48.92 54.67
N THR A 150 7.68 50.26 54.62
CA THR A 150 7.48 51.01 53.38
C THR A 150 8.57 50.69 52.35
N THR A 151 9.83 50.62 52.77
CA THR A 151 10.95 50.22 51.91
C THR A 151 10.78 48.78 51.43
N SER A 152 10.36 47.87 52.31
CA SER A 152 10.10 46.46 51.97
C SER A 152 8.98 46.34 50.93
N LEU A 153 7.85 47.04 51.12
CA LEU A 153 6.75 47.07 50.15
C LEU A 153 7.18 47.68 48.80
N ALA A 154 7.99 48.74 48.82
CA ALA A 154 8.53 49.32 47.60
C ALA A 154 9.45 48.34 46.85
N SER A 155 10.30 47.60 47.57
CA SER A 155 11.18 46.58 46.99
C SER A 155 10.37 45.42 46.38
N PHE A 156 9.34 44.95 47.08
CA PHE A 156 8.43 43.92 46.60
C PHE A 156 7.65 44.36 45.37
N ALA A 157 7.15 45.61 45.35
CA ALA A 157 6.47 46.16 44.18
C ALA A 157 7.42 46.26 42.96
N ALA A 158 8.68 46.62 43.17
CA ALA A 158 9.68 46.65 42.11
C ALA A 158 10.00 45.24 41.57
N GLU A 159 10.13 44.24 42.45
CA GLU A 159 10.34 42.85 42.06
C GLU A 159 9.13 42.25 41.34
N SER A 160 7.92 42.51 41.82
CA SER A 160 6.68 42.11 41.17
C SER A 160 6.58 42.68 39.74
N LYS A 161 6.98 43.94 39.52
CA LYS A 161 7.04 44.54 38.17
C LYS A 161 8.04 43.81 37.26
N LYS A 162 9.22 43.46 37.78
CA LYS A 162 10.23 42.69 37.03
C LYS A 162 9.71 41.30 36.67
N LEU A 163 9.00 40.62 37.58
CA LEU A 163 8.42 39.31 37.32
C LEU A 163 7.33 39.37 36.24
N MET A 164 6.45 40.37 36.30
CA MET A 164 5.42 40.58 35.27
C MET A 164 6.02 40.88 33.89
N ALA A 165 7.11 41.66 33.84
CA ALA A 165 7.83 41.91 32.59
C ALA A 165 8.42 40.61 32.01
N ARG A 166 9.09 39.78 32.83
CA ARG A 166 9.59 38.47 32.39
C ARG A 166 8.47 37.52 31.95
N SER A 167 7.36 37.49 32.67
CA SER A 167 6.20 36.66 32.30
C SER A 167 5.62 37.08 30.95
N LYS A 168 5.62 38.39 30.65
CA LYS A 168 5.20 38.91 29.35
C LYS A 168 6.16 38.48 28.24
N GLU A 169 7.48 38.62 28.46
CA GLU A 169 8.51 38.18 27.50
C GLU A 169 8.38 36.70 27.14
N ILE A 170 8.18 35.83 28.13
CA ILE A 170 7.96 34.39 27.93
C ILE A 170 6.69 34.13 27.11
N THR A 171 5.62 34.87 27.38
CA THR A 171 4.35 34.73 26.65
C THR A 171 4.52 35.16 25.19
N ASP A 172 5.21 36.28 24.94
CA ASP A 172 5.50 36.79 23.60
C ASP A 172 6.42 35.84 22.82
N GLU A 173 7.40 35.22 23.48
CA GLU A 173 8.24 34.17 22.90
C GLU A 173 7.43 32.92 22.53
N MET A 174 6.53 32.45 23.40
CA MET A 174 5.66 31.31 23.12
C MET A 174 4.72 31.59 21.95
N VAL A 175 4.17 32.80 21.82
CA VAL A 175 3.35 33.20 20.67
C VAL A 175 4.17 33.18 19.38
N ARG A 176 5.40 33.71 19.40
CA ARG A 176 6.32 33.67 18.24
C ARG A 176 6.65 32.24 17.82
N TRP A 177 6.95 31.36 18.78
CA TRP A 177 7.24 29.95 18.50
C TRP A 177 6.04 29.22 17.88
N ASN A 178 4.84 29.42 18.43
CA ASN A 178 3.62 28.83 17.89
C ASN A 178 3.32 29.33 16.46
N ALA A 179 3.54 30.62 16.19
CA ALA A 179 3.39 31.19 14.85
C ALA A 179 4.41 30.60 13.86
N ALA A 180 5.68 30.48 14.26
CA ALA A 180 6.73 29.86 13.44
C ALA A 180 6.42 28.39 13.12
N ARG A 181 6.01 27.61 14.13
CA ARG A 181 5.61 26.20 13.95
C ARG A 181 4.40 26.07 13.02
N LYS A 182 3.41 26.95 13.14
CA LYS A 182 2.26 26.97 12.23
C LYS A 182 2.70 27.26 10.78
N GLN A 183 3.59 28.23 10.59
CA GLN A 183 4.13 28.57 9.27
C GLN A 183 4.93 27.40 8.67
N GLU A 184 5.75 26.72 9.46
CA GLU A 184 6.50 25.54 9.03
C GLU A 184 5.56 24.40 8.60
N HIS A 185 4.53 24.12 9.40
CA HIS A 185 3.52 23.13 9.07
C HIS A 185 2.77 23.49 7.76
N GLU A 186 2.43 24.77 7.55
CA GLU A 186 1.83 25.22 6.29
C GLU A 186 2.79 25.09 5.10
N ARG A 187 4.08 25.39 5.26
CA ARG A 187 5.10 25.17 4.21
C ARG A 187 5.24 23.70 3.86
N SER A 188 5.30 22.82 4.87
CA SER A 188 5.35 21.37 4.69
C SER A 188 4.14 20.85 3.91
N ARG A 189 2.92 21.28 4.28
CA ARG A 189 1.69 20.94 3.53
C ARG A 189 1.72 21.42 2.08
N ARG A 190 2.26 22.62 1.81
CA ARG A 190 2.39 23.15 0.43
C ARG A 190 3.37 22.32 -0.40
N GLN A 191 4.54 22.02 0.15
CA GLN A 191 5.55 21.19 -0.54
C GLN A 191 5.00 19.79 -0.84
N GLU A 192 4.29 19.19 0.10
CA GLU A 192 3.67 17.89 -0.09
C GLU A 192 2.59 17.93 -1.19
N HIS A 193 1.73 18.95 -1.19
CA HIS A 193 0.73 19.15 -2.24
C HIS A 193 1.37 19.34 -3.62
N GLU A 194 2.50 20.04 -3.71
CA GLU A 194 3.26 20.21 -4.95
C GLU A 194 3.84 18.88 -5.47
N LEU A 195 4.44 18.07 -4.59
CA LEU A 195 4.96 16.74 -4.93
C LEU A 195 3.86 15.83 -5.46
N VAL A 196 2.68 15.90 -4.85
CA VAL A 196 1.48 15.21 -5.29
C VAL A 196 1.07 15.58 -6.70
N LEU A 197 1.01 16.88 -7.01
CA LEU A 197 0.61 17.35 -8.34
C LEU A 197 1.62 16.92 -9.40
N ARG A 198 2.91 16.94 -9.06
CA ARG A 198 3.99 16.45 -9.92
C ARG A 198 3.90 14.95 -10.17
N ASP A 199 3.58 14.15 -9.15
CA ASP A 199 3.43 12.71 -9.31
C ASP A 199 2.16 12.36 -10.12
N MET A 200 1.07 13.10 -9.93
CA MET A 200 -0.13 12.95 -10.74
C MET A 200 0.11 13.30 -12.20
N SER A 201 0.83 14.39 -12.48
CA SER A 201 1.12 14.81 -13.86
C SER A 201 2.02 13.82 -14.60
N THR A 202 2.91 13.14 -13.89
CA THR A 202 3.81 12.12 -14.47
C THR A 202 3.17 10.74 -14.59
N SER A 203 2.25 10.38 -13.69
CA SER A 203 1.58 9.06 -13.70
C SER A 203 0.42 8.98 -14.68
N LYS A 204 -0.33 10.09 -14.90
CA LYS A 204 -1.46 10.13 -15.83
C LYS A 204 -1.13 9.68 -17.27
N PRO A 205 -0.10 10.20 -17.95
CA PRO A 205 0.20 9.79 -19.33
C PRO A 205 0.55 8.31 -19.43
N PHE A 206 1.28 7.77 -18.45
CA PHE A 206 1.60 6.34 -18.40
C PHE A 206 0.36 5.46 -18.25
N VAL A 207 -0.60 5.87 -17.41
CA VAL A 207 -1.84 5.08 -17.26
C VAL A 207 -2.70 5.13 -18.53
N GLU A 208 -2.73 6.26 -19.23
CA GLU A 208 -3.41 6.34 -20.52
C GLU A 208 -2.72 5.48 -21.60
N GLU A 209 -1.39 5.38 -21.59
CA GLU A 209 -0.62 4.43 -22.42
C GLU A 209 -1.01 2.98 -22.08
N CYS A 210 -1.04 2.59 -20.80
CA CYS A 210 -1.51 1.26 -20.38
C CYS A 210 -2.95 0.97 -20.81
N LYS A 211 -3.84 1.97 -20.78
CA LYS A 211 -5.23 1.81 -21.24
C LYS A 211 -5.30 1.57 -22.75
N GLU A 212 -4.47 2.26 -23.53
CA GLU A 212 -4.42 2.05 -24.99
C GLU A 212 -3.88 0.67 -25.32
N GLU A 213 -2.76 0.25 -24.71
CA GLU A 213 -2.23 -1.11 -24.87
C GLU A 213 -3.27 -2.17 -24.48
N LEU A 214 -4.02 -1.95 -23.39
CA LEU A 214 -5.09 -2.85 -22.97
C LEU A 214 -6.19 -2.95 -24.03
N ARG A 215 -6.58 -1.83 -24.69
CA ARG A 215 -7.54 -1.83 -25.80
C ARG A 215 -7.02 -2.61 -27.00
N GLU A 216 -5.75 -2.46 -27.35
CA GLU A 216 -5.11 -3.19 -28.44
C GLU A 216 -5.08 -4.70 -28.16
N ILE A 217 -4.72 -5.10 -26.94
CA ILE A 217 -4.73 -6.50 -26.52
C ILE A 217 -6.15 -7.06 -26.52
N ASP A 218 -7.13 -6.32 -26.00
CA ASP A 218 -8.54 -6.72 -26.03
C ASP A 218 -9.05 -6.84 -27.48
N HIS A 219 -8.60 -5.97 -28.39
CA HIS A 219 -8.91 -6.10 -29.81
C HIS A 219 -8.31 -7.37 -30.40
N TYR A 220 -7.01 -7.61 -30.21
CA TYR A 220 -6.30 -8.81 -30.67
C TYR A 220 -6.97 -10.11 -30.18
N LEU A 221 -7.28 -10.20 -28.89
CA LEU A 221 -7.89 -11.41 -28.31
C LEU A 221 -9.34 -11.64 -28.78
N ARG A 222 -10.04 -10.58 -29.22
CA ARG A 222 -11.38 -10.69 -29.81
C ARG A 222 -11.34 -11.09 -31.28
N THR A 223 -10.36 -10.61 -32.05
CA THR A 223 -10.26 -10.87 -33.49
C THR A 223 -9.56 -12.19 -33.79
N GLU A 224 -8.50 -12.54 -33.06
CA GLU A 224 -7.77 -13.80 -33.24
C GLU A 224 -8.28 -14.86 -32.25
N ILE A 225 -9.39 -15.52 -32.60
CA ILE A 225 -9.90 -16.68 -31.87
C ILE A 225 -8.98 -17.88 -32.12
N LEU A 226 -7.96 -18.00 -31.29
CA LEU A 226 -6.99 -19.09 -31.33
C LEU A 226 -7.30 -20.13 -30.27
N ARG A 227 -7.10 -21.40 -30.62
CA ARG A 227 -7.23 -22.51 -29.69
C ARG A 227 -6.00 -22.56 -28.80
N GLU A 228 -6.22 -22.62 -27.49
CA GLU A 228 -5.15 -22.80 -26.51
C GLU A 228 -4.40 -24.11 -26.74
N ARG A 229 -3.06 -24.04 -26.73
CA ARG A 229 -2.19 -25.23 -26.75
C ARG A 229 -2.15 -25.82 -25.35
N ARG A 230 -2.71 -27.02 -25.19
CA ARG A 230 -2.74 -27.73 -23.90
C ARG A 230 -1.46 -28.53 -23.70
N TYR A 231 -0.64 -28.12 -22.74
CA TYR A 231 0.53 -28.88 -22.29
C TYR A 231 0.10 -29.81 -21.16
N ALA A 232 -0.35 -31.01 -21.48
CA ALA A 232 -0.81 -31.98 -20.49
C ALA A 232 0.01 -33.28 -20.58
N ASN A 233 0.31 -33.85 -19.40
CA ASN A 233 0.80 -35.23 -19.26
C ASN A 233 -0.35 -36.25 -19.25
N GLU A 234 -1.56 -35.84 -19.65
CA GLU A 234 -2.72 -36.72 -19.65
C GLU A 234 -2.47 -37.92 -20.56
N THR A 235 -2.60 -39.11 -19.97
CA THR A 235 -2.50 -40.37 -20.69
C THR A 235 -3.52 -40.36 -21.82
N ARG A 236 -3.01 -40.48 -23.04
CA ARG A 236 -3.82 -40.49 -24.26
C ARG A 236 -4.82 -41.66 -24.28
N ARG A 237 -5.70 -41.60 -25.28
CA ARG A 237 -6.47 -42.77 -25.74
C ARG A 237 -5.50 -43.93 -26.04
N VAL A 238 -5.90 -45.14 -25.65
CA VAL A 238 -5.09 -46.38 -25.69
C VAL A 238 -4.39 -46.62 -27.03
N ASN A 239 -5.01 -46.22 -28.15
CA ASN A 239 -4.50 -46.46 -29.50
C ASN A 239 -3.31 -45.57 -29.90
N ASP A 240 -3.00 -44.52 -29.14
CA ASP A 240 -1.94 -43.56 -29.47
C ASP A 240 -0.61 -43.85 -28.74
N ALA A 241 -0.49 -45.02 -28.10
CA ALA A 241 0.67 -45.43 -27.32
C ALA A 241 1.96 -45.56 -28.17
N SER A 242 1.83 -45.82 -29.47
CA SER A 242 2.96 -46.01 -30.39
C SER A 242 3.59 -44.70 -30.90
N ILE A 243 2.93 -43.57 -30.73
CA ILE A 243 3.41 -42.29 -31.27
C ILE A 243 4.46 -41.71 -30.32
N SER A 244 5.69 -41.50 -30.82
CA SER A 244 6.77 -40.81 -30.10
C SER A 244 6.73 -39.30 -30.30
N CYS A 245 6.91 -38.51 -29.24
CA CYS A 245 7.12 -37.08 -29.35
C CYS A 245 8.43 -36.78 -30.09
N VAL A 246 8.40 -35.89 -31.09
CA VAL A 246 9.62 -35.54 -31.86
C VAL A 246 10.63 -34.75 -31.03
N PHE A 247 10.20 -34.05 -29.97
CA PHE A 247 11.06 -33.20 -29.15
C PHE A 247 11.72 -33.98 -28.00
N CYS A 248 10.94 -34.48 -27.04
CA CYS A 248 11.49 -35.19 -25.87
C CYS A 248 11.59 -36.72 -26.04
N LYS A 249 11.20 -37.26 -27.20
CA LYS A 249 11.24 -38.69 -27.55
C LYS A 249 10.39 -39.62 -26.65
N ALA A 250 9.60 -39.08 -25.73
CA ALA A 250 8.66 -39.86 -24.94
C ALA A 250 7.57 -40.52 -25.82
N MET A 251 7.29 -41.80 -25.58
CA MET A 251 6.28 -42.57 -26.32
C MET A 251 4.90 -42.47 -25.65
N GLY A 252 3.86 -42.20 -26.43
CA GLY A 252 2.45 -42.28 -26.01
C GLY A 252 1.98 -41.27 -24.96
N ARG A 253 2.88 -40.46 -24.37
CA ARG A 253 2.55 -39.55 -23.27
C ARG A 253 1.80 -38.28 -23.71
N HIS A 254 2.12 -37.73 -24.88
CA HIS A 254 1.52 -36.50 -25.39
C HIS A 254 1.66 -36.37 -26.91
N TYR A 255 0.90 -35.45 -27.53
CA TYR A 255 1.15 -35.05 -28.92
C TYR A 255 2.39 -34.18 -29.02
N THR A 256 3.10 -34.28 -30.14
CA THR A 256 4.30 -33.45 -30.42
C THR A 256 4.03 -31.95 -30.20
N ASP A 257 2.85 -31.45 -30.59
CA ASP A 257 2.44 -30.06 -30.35
C ASP A 257 2.22 -29.71 -28.87
N ALA A 258 1.95 -30.70 -28.03
CA ALA A 258 1.66 -30.59 -26.60
C ALA A 258 2.85 -30.98 -25.70
N CYS A 259 4.07 -31.02 -26.23
CA CYS A 259 5.26 -31.40 -25.46
C CYS A 259 5.47 -30.48 -24.24
N PRO A 260 5.48 -31.01 -23.00
CA PRO A 260 5.68 -30.24 -21.78
C PRO A 260 7.15 -29.90 -21.51
N ASP A 261 8.07 -30.72 -22.02
CA ASP A 261 9.52 -30.55 -21.79
C ASP A 261 10.11 -29.45 -22.70
N VAL A 262 9.53 -29.26 -23.88
CA VAL A 262 9.94 -28.26 -24.87
C VAL A 262 8.72 -27.44 -25.23
N ARG A 263 8.49 -26.33 -24.50
CA ARG A 263 7.26 -25.53 -24.64
C ARG A 263 7.36 -24.45 -25.72
N SER A 264 8.54 -23.87 -25.90
CA SER A 264 8.76 -22.71 -26.78
C SER A 264 8.76 -23.11 -28.26
N ALA A 265 8.01 -22.40 -29.10
CA ALA A 265 7.97 -22.61 -30.53
C ALA A 265 9.32 -22.32 -31.20
N SER A 266 10.07 -21.33 -30.73
CA SER A 266 11.40 -21.00 -31.25
C SER A 266 12.42 -22.08 -30.88
N GLU A 267 12.39 -22.59 -29.64
CA GLU A 267 13.21 -23.74 -29.22
C GLU A 267 12.88 -24.99 -30.07
N ARG A 268 11.60 -25.29 -30.25
CA ARG A 268 11.15 -26.40 -31.10
C ARG A 268 11.64 -26.24 -32.54
N ARG A 269 11.55 -25.04 -33.11
CA ARG A 269 12.03 -24.75 -34.48
C ARG A 269 13.53 -24.99 -34.57
N ARG A 270 14.30 -24.42 -33.65
CA ARG A 270 15.76 -24.59 -33.57
C ARG A 270 16.16 -26.07 -33.48
N MET A 271 15.45 -26.86 -32.67
CA MET A 271 15.70 -28.31 -32.58
C MET A 271 15.50 -29.01 -33.93
N MET A 272 14.46 -28.64 -34.69
CA MET A 272 14.21 -29.23 -36.01
C MET A 272 15.27 -28.83 -37.04
N GLU A 273 15.71 -27.58 -37.01
CA GLU A 273 16.78 -27.08 -37.88
C GLU A 273 18.11 -27.78 -37.58
N LEU A 274 18.47 -27.91 -36.30
CA LEU A 274 19.69 -28.60 -35.87
C LEU A 274 19.68 -30.10 -36.22
N GLU A 275 18.51 -30.75 -36.12
CA GLU A 275 18.33 -32.14 -36.53
C GLU A 275 18.21 -32.28 -38.06
N GLY A 276 18.12 -31.20 -38.85
CA GLY A 276 17.91 -31.28 -40.31
C GLY A 276 16.54 -31.83 -40.71
N ARG A 277 15.51 -31.63 -39.87
CA ARG A 277 14.14 -32.07 -40.13
C ARG A 277 13.34 -31.00 -40.85
N CYS A 278 12.41 -31.44 -41.70
CA CYS A 278 11.51 -30.53 -42.39
C CYS A 278 10.54 -29.83 -41.41
N LEU A 279 10.43 -28.50 -41.49
CA LEU A 279 9.57 -27.69 -40.61
C LEU A 279 8.07 -27.85 -40.88
N ILE A 280 7.67 -28.50 -41.98
CA ILE A 280 6.27 -28.70 -42.39
C ILE A 280 5.71 -30.03 -41.86
N CYS A 281 6.51 -31.10 -41.90
CA CYS A 281 6.08 -32.45 -41.54
C CYS A 281 6.82 -33.06 -40.34
N LEU A 282 7.92 -32.44 -39.88
CA LEU A 282 8.79 -32.90 -38.79
C LEU A 282 9.55 -34.22 -39.08
N THR A 283 9.57 -34.67 -40.34
CA THR A 283 10.33 -35.85 -40.78
C THR A 283 11.59 -35.46 -41.54
N PHE A 284 12.50 -36.41 -41.70
CA PHE A 284 13.68 -36.26 -42.55
C PHE A 284 13.29 -36.35 -44.03
N HIS A 285 13.86 -35.47 -44.84
CA HIS A 285 13.77 -35.49 -46.30
C HIS A 285 15.18 -35.30 -46.87
N HIS A 286 15.43 -35.81 -48.08
CA HIS A 286 16.60 -35.40 -48.82
C HIS A 286 16.43 -33.94 -49.22
N GLU A 287 17.50 -33.13 -49.11
CA GLU A 287 17.49 -31.68 -49.34
C GLU A 287 16.89 -31.26 -50.69
N THR A 288 17.00 -32.14 -51.69
CA THR A 288 16.51 -31.90 -53.05
C THR A 288 15.02 -32.18 -53.24
N THR A 289 14.36 -32.86 -52.30
CA THR A 289 12.97 -33.29 -52.46
C THR A 289 12.03 -32.35 -51.70
N PRO A 290 11.12 -31.63 -52.39
CA PRO A 290 10.16 -30.77 -51.70
C PRO A 290 9.23 -31.61 -50.81
N CYS A 291 8.82 -31.05 -49.68
CA CYS A 291 7.89 -31.73 -48.79
C CYS A 291 6.54 -31.96 -49.48
N ALA A 292 6.08 -33.21 -49.55
CA ALA A 292 4.80 -33.55 -50.17
C ALA A 292 3.58 -33.11 -49.33
N LYS A 293 3.77 -32.84 -48.03
CA LYS A 293 2.70 -32.49 -47.11
C LYS A 293 2.30 -31.02 -47.29
N LYS A 294 1.05 -30.76 -47.67
CA LYS A 294 0.47 -29.41 -47.85
C LYS A 294 -0.60 -29.05 -46.81
N SER A 295 -0.51 -29.61 -45.61
CA SER A 295 -1.52 -29.35 -44.58
C SER A 295 -1.29 -27.97 -43.95
N PRO A 296 -2.27 -27.06 -43.94
CA PRO A 296 -2.12 -25.78 -43.28
C PRO A 296 -1.95 -25.97 -41.77
N CYS A 297 -1.20 -25.08 -41.14
CA CYS A 297 -1.07 -25.05 -39.68
C CYS A 297 -2.46 -24.92 -39.03
N PHE A 298 -2.73 -25.80 -38.05
CA PHE A 298 -3.99 -25.82 -37.30
C PHE A 298 -4.34 -24.46 -36.67
N TYR A 299 -3.34 -23.76 -36.12
CA TYR A 299 -3.54 -22.46 -35.46
C TYR A 299 -3.65 -21.30 -36.45
N CYS A 300 -2.93 -21.33 -37.58
CA CYS A 300 -3.03 -20.27 -38.59
C CYS A 300 -4.26 -20.41 -39.49
N LYS A 301 -4.96 -21.56 -39.47
CA LYS A 301 -6.15 -21.79 -40.31
C LYS A 301 -7.35 -20.93 -39.93
N VAL A 302 -7.51 -20.59 -38.65
CA VAL A 302 -8.71 -19.93 -38.09
C VAL A 302 -8.55 -18.41 -37.93
N GLY A 303 -7.36 -17.85 -38.23
CA GLY A 303 -7.06 -16.42 -38.07
C GLY A 303 -6.16 -15.87 -39.18
N SER A 304 -5.38 -14.82 -38.87
CA SER A 304 -4.45 -14.23 -39.84
C SER A 304 -3.48 -15.26 -40.39
N LYS A 305 -3.39 -15.37 -41.72
CA LYS A 305 -2.52 -16.34 -42.40
C LYS A 305 -1.07 -16.03 -42.07
N CYS A 306 -0.38 -17.02 -41.50
CA CYS A 306 1.07 -17.02 -41.40
C CYS A 306 1.64 -17.06 -42.83
N LYS A 307 2.71 -16.29 -43.11
CA LYS A 307 3.32 -16.26 -44.45
C LYS A 307 3.97 -17.60 -44.81
N ASP A 308 4.51 -18.30 -43.81
CA ASP A 308 5.28 -19.52 -44.01
C ASP A 308 4.47 -20.79 -43.73
N GLU A 309 4.66 -21.80 -44.58
CA GLU A 309 4.18 -23.15 -44.33
C GLU A 309 4.96 -23.80 -43.19
N HIS A 310 4.26 -24.24 -42.14
CA HIS A 310 4.89 -24.87 -40.97
C HIS A 310 3.95 -25.86 -40.29
N HIS A 311 4.55 -26.78 -39.51
CA HIS A 311 3.84 -27.71 -38.66
C HIS A 311 3.19 -27.00 -37.46
N SER A 312 2.01 -27.42 -37.02
CA SER A 312 1.28 -26.79 -35.89
C SER A 312 2.11 -26.72 -34.60
N ALA A 313 2.94 -27.74 -34.35
CA ALA A 313 3.86 -27.81 -33.22
C ALA A 313 4.90 -26.69 -33.17
N LEU A 314 5.20 -26.06 -34.32
CA LEU A 314 6.17 -24.97 -34.47
C LEU A 314 5.50 -23.59 -34.57
N CYS A 315 4.17 -23.52 -34.44
CA CYS A 315 3.44 -22.27 -34.53
C CYS A 315 3.64 -21.43 -33.26
N PRO A 316 4.06 -20.16 -33.35
CA PRO A 316 4.24 -19.27 -32.20
C PRO A 316 2.93 -18.65 -31.68
N LYS A 317 1.87 -18.64 -32.50
CA LYS A 317 0.59 -17.97 -32.17
C LYS A 317 -0.02 -18.37 -30.82
N PRO A 318 -0.06 -19.67 -30.43
CA PRO A 318 -0.60 -20.03 -29.11
C PRO A 318 0.18 -19.41 -27.94
N GLU A 319 1.50 -19.30 -28.06
CA GLU A 319 2.36 -18.70 -27.04
C GLU A 319 2.20 -17.17 -27.00
N GLU A 320 2.07 -16.54 -28.17
CA GLU A 320 1.75 -15.12 -28.27
C GLU A 320 0.40 -14.79 -27.62
N GLN A 321 -0.63 -15.61 -27.88
CA GLN A 321 -1.93 -15.46 -27.26
C GLN A 321 -1.86 -15.61 -25.73
N GLU A 322 -1.14 -16.62 -25.23
CA GLU A 322 -0.92 -16.81 -23.78
C GLU A 322 -0.22 -15.59 -23.16
N ARG A 323 0.81 -15.05 -23.83
CA ARG A 323 1.51 -13.83 -23.40
C ARG A 323 0.56 -12.64 -23.35
N LYS A 324 -0.19 -12.39 -24.43
CA LYS A 324 -1.18 -11.29 -24.49
C LYS A 324 -2.26 -11.42 -23.41
N MET A 325 -2.70 -12.62 -23.07
CA MET A 325 -3.62 -12.83 -21.95
C MET A 325 -3.00 -12.47 -20.59
N LYS A 326 -1.72 -12.78 -20.36
CA LYS A 326 -1.00 -12.38 -19.14
C LYS A 326 -0.83 -10.87 -19.07
N ASP A 327 -0.36 -10.26 -20.16
CA ASP A 327 -0.17 -8.82 -20.30
C ASP A 327 -1.49 -8.07 -20.02
N ARG A 328 -2.62 -8.59 -20.54
CA ARG A 328 -3.96 -8.06 -20.26
C ARG A 328 -4.28 -8.02 -18.78
N VAL A 329 -4.03 -9.10 -18.04
CA VAL A 329 -4.32 -9.19 -16.61
C VAL A 329 -3.43 -8.21 -15.83
N GLU A 330 -2.15 -8.12 -16.19
CA GLU A 330 -1.20 -7.21 -15.55
C GLU A 330 -1.58 -5.75 -15.79
N LEU A 331 -1.75 -5.33 -17.05
CA LEU A 331 -2.13 -3.97 -17.43
C LEU A 331 -3.47 -3.57 -16.81
N LYS A 332 -4.47 -4.46 -16.87
CA LYS A 332 -5.76 -4.20 -16.21
C LYS A 332 -5.59 -3.97 -14.71
N SER A 333 -4.74 -4.76 -14.04
CA SER A 333 -4.48 -4.56 -12.61
C SER A 333 -3.83 -3.20 -12.31
N ILE A 334 -2.97 -2.69 -13.20
CA ILE A 334 -2.34 -1.37 -13.07
C ILE A 334 -3.40 -0.27 -13.19
N VAL A 335 -4.26 -0.36 -14.21
CA VAL A 335 -5.36 0.59 -14.44
C VAL A 335 -6.33 0.59 -13.26
N ASP A 336 -6.80 -0.59 -12.82
CA ASP A 336 -7.73 -0.72 -11.70
C ASP A 336 -7.15 -0.13 -10.39
N ARG A 337 -5.85 -0.36 -10.11
CA ARG A 337 -5.16 0.24 -8.94
C ARG A 337 -5.13 1.77 -9.01
N TYR A 338 -4.83 2.33 -10.17
CA TYR A 338 -4.79 3.77 -10.37
C TYR A 338 -6.18 4.41 -10.24
N GLU A 339 -7.21 3.81 -10.84
CA GLU A 339 -8.58 4.31 -10.74
C GLU A 339 -9.10 4.24 -9.29
N HIS A 340 -8.82 3.15 -8.58
CA HIS A 340 -9.15 3.05 -7.15
C HIS A 340 -8.39 4.09 -6.30
N TRP A 341 -7.12 4.36 -6.62
CA TRP A 341 -6.34 5.42 -5.99
C TRP A 341 -6.96 6.81 -6.27
N GLN A 342 -7.38 7.07 -7.50
CA GLN A 342 -8.06 8.32 -7.87
C GLN A 342 -9.38 8.49 -7.11
N GLN A 343 -10.21 7.45 -7.03
CA GLN A 343 -11.48 7.48 -6.29
C GLN A 343 -11.26 7.76 -4.80
N ARG A 344 -10.27 7.12 -4.17
CA ARG A 344 -9.96 7.34 -2.74
C ARG A 344 -9.46 8.75 -2.46
N ASN A 345 -8.62 9.30 -3.33
CA ASN A 345 -8.05 10.63 -3.14
C ASN A 345 -8.99 11.76 -3.60
N GLY A 346 -9.89 11.49 -4.55
CA GLY A 346 -10.96 12.41 -4.93
C GLY A 346 -12.01 12.57 -3.82
N LEU A 347 -12.28 11.51 -3.04
CA LEU A 347 -13.27 11.51 -1.96
C LEU A 347 -12.71 11.97 -0.60
N ARG A 348 -11.38 11.97 -0.42
CA ARG A 348 -10.75 12.38 0.84
C ARG A 348 -9.71 13.45 0.56
N GLY A 349 -10.11 14.71 0.68
CA GLY A 349 -9.16 15.84 0.78
C GLY A 349 -8.22 15.79 2.00
N GLU A 350 -8.16 14.67 2.74
CA GLU A 350 -7.49 14.54 4.04
C GLU A 350 -6.90 13.14 4.31
N THR A 351 -6.56 12.32 3.30
CA THR A 351 -5.77 11.11 3.58
C THR A 351 -4.33 11.46 3.96
N ALA A 352 -3.80 10.75 4.95
CA ALA A 352 -2.49 11.01 5.52
C ALA A 352 -1.38 10.97 4.44
N PRO A 353 -0.47 11.96 4.45
CA PRO A 353 0.67 12.10 3.53
C PRO A 353 1.46 10.81 3.27
N GLU A 354 1.68 10.04 4.33
CA GLU A 354 2.51 8.84 4.32
C GLU A 354 1.89 7.68 3.53
N ALA A 355 0.59 7.45 3.68
CA ALA A 355 -0.11 6.40 2.94
C ALA A 355 -0.08 6.68 1.42
N ARG A 356 -0.12 7.97 1.06
CA ARG A 356 -0.02 8.41 -0.32
C ARG A 356 1.37 8.19 -0.90
N ALA A 357 2.42 8.59 -0.18
CA ALA A 357 3.80 8.39 -0.60
C ALA A 357 4.16 6.89 -0.73
N GLN A 358 3.60 6.02 0.10
CA GLN A 358 3.79 4.58 -0.01
C GLN A 358 3.15 4.00 -1.27
N LEU A 359 1.89 4.33 -1.57
CA LEU A 359 1.21 3.91 -2.79
C LEU A 359 1.94 4.35 -4.06
N ILE A 360 2.47 5.58 -4.07
CA ILE A 360 3.26 6.12 -5.18
C ILE A 360 4.54 5.30 -5.37
N ARG A 361 5.26 4.97 -4.28
CA ARG A 361 6.47 4.13 -4.35
C ARG A 361 6.17 2.73 -4.88
N GLU A 362 5.08 2.11 -4.42
CA GLU A 362 4.63 0.79 -4.90
C GLU A 362 4.24 0.82 -6.38
N PHE A 363 3.58 1.89 -6.83
CA PHE A 363 3.24 2.11 -8.23
C PHE A 363 4.49 2.26 -9.10
N HIS A 364 5.47 3.09 -8.70
CA HIS A 364 6.74 3.24 -9.42
C HIS A 364 7.61 1.98 -9.40
N SER A 365 7.53 1.16 -8.34
CA SER A 365 8.18 -0.16 -8.34
C SER A 365 7.54 -1.07 -9.38
N SER A 366 6.21 -1.19 -9.35
CA SER A 366 5.45 -1.99 -10.31
C SER A 366 5.73 -1.55 -11.75
N ARG A 367 5.78 -0.24 -12.00
CA ARG A 367 6.13 0.32 -13.31
C ARG A 367 7.54 -0.07 -13.76
N ARG A 368 8.54 0.00 -12.87
CA ARG A 368 9.92 -0.40 -13.20
C ARG A 368 10.02 -1.88 -13.50
N ASP A 369 9.28 -2.71 -12.79
CA ASP A 369 9.27 -4.15 -13.01
C ASP A 369 8.55 -4.52 -14.32
N ALA A 370 7.42 -3.88 -14.62
CA ALA A 370 6.70 -4.02 -15.88
C ALA A 370 7.54 -3.57 -17.09
N VAL A 371 8.20 -2.41 -17.02
CA VAL A 371 9.06 -1.90 -18.10
C VAL A 371 10.27 -2.82 -18.33
N LYS A 372 10.89 -3.35 -17.27
CA LYS A 372 11.99 -4.33 -17.40
C LYS A 372 11.52 -5.65 -18.04
N GLY A 373 10.29 -6.07 -17.77
CA GLY A 373 9.65 -7.19 -18.45
C GLY A 373 9.44 -6.91 -19.94
N HIS A 374 8.90 -5.74 -20.26
CA HIS A 374 8.53 -5.37 -21.62
C HIS A 374 9.75 -5.14 -22.54
N ASP A 375 10.81 -4.50 -22.06
CA ASP A 375 12.03 -4.24 -22.86
C ASP A 375 12.77 -5.55 -23.19
N ARG A 376 12.69 -6.56 -22.29
CA ARG A 376 13.19 -7.91 -22.60
C ARG A 376 12.40 -8.54 -23.74
N THR A 377 11.08 -8.48 -23.70
CA THR A 377 10.22 -9.10 -24.72
C THR A 377 10.41 -8.45 -26.09
N ARG A 378 10.56 -7.12 -26.15
CA ARG A 378 10.79 -6.39 -27.42
C ARG A 378 12.15 -6.75 -28.03
N ARG A 379 13.19 -6.86 -27.20
CA ARG A 379 14.56 -7.20 -27.66
C ARG A 379 14.65 -8.64 -28.19
N TYR A 380 13.88 -9.58 -27.65
CA TYR A 380 13.81 -10.95 -28.19
C TYR A 380 13.18 -11.02 -29.57
N HIS A 381 12.09 -10.28 -29.84
CA HIS A 381 11.49 -10.26 -31.18
C HIS A 381 12.38 -9.56 -32.20
N GLN A 382 13.09 -8.50 -31.79
CA GLN A 382 13.93 -7.72 -32.72
C GLN A 382 15.22 -8.47 -33.12
N SER A 383 15.77 -9.31 -32.25
CA SER A 383 16.97 -10.11 -32.56
C SER A 383 16.69 -11.31 -33.49
N ASP A 384 15.47 -11.85 -33.49
CA ASP A 384 15.07 -12.91 -34.42
C ASP A 384 14.79 -12.37 -35.83
N GLU A 385 14.34 -11.11 -35.98
CA GLU A 385 14.16 -10.46 -37.29
C GLU A 385 15.51 -10.05 -37.92
N ASP A 386 16.45 -9.51 -37.14
CA ASP A 386 17.76 -9.08 -37.65
C ASP A 386 18.69 -10.26 -38.02
N SER A 387 18.44 -11.45 -37.46
CA SER A 387 19.22 -12.67 -37.79
C SER A 387 18.77 -13.36 -39.09
N ALA A 388 17.64 -12.91 -39.67
CA ALA A 388 17.07 -13.46 -40.88
C ALA A 388 17.46 -12.68 -42.16
N GLU A 389 18.50 -11.83 -42.12
CA GLU A 389 19.08 -11.35 -43.38
C GLU A 389 19.74 -12.52 -44.12
N PRO A 390 19.29 -12.83 -45.36
CA PRO A 390 19.87 -13.89 -46.15
C PRO A 390 21.31 -13.50 -46.48
N ARG A 391 22.29 -14.25 -45.97
CA ARG A 391 23.68 -14.19 -46.44
C ARG A 391 23.66 -14.48 -47.94
N GLY A 392 23.80 -13.42 -48.74
CA GLY A 392 23.85 -13.51 -50.19
C GLY A 392 24.94 -14.48 -50.64
N PRO A 393 24.78 -15.14 -51.80
CA PRO A 393 25.73 -16.13 -52.29
C PRO A 393 27.11 -15.49 -52.42
N SER A 394 28.09 -16.04 -51.67
CA SER A 394 29.48 -15.64 -51.78
C SER A 394 29.99 -16.00 -53.17
N THR A 395 30.08 -15.01 -54.06
CA THR A 395 30.74 -15.16 -55.35
C THR A 395 32.24 -15.30 -55.11
N SER A 396 32.72 -16.54 -54.95
CA SER A 396 34.14 -16.87 -55.02
C SER A 396 34.61 -16.69 -56.46
N GLY A 397 35.11 -15.51 -56.78
CA GLY A 397 35.79 -15.22 -58.03
C GLY A 397 37.08 -16.02 -58.13
N ASN A 398 37.08 -17.02 -59.03
CA ASN A 398 38.28 -17.63 -59.56
C ASN A 398 39.11 -16.55 -60.28
N ARG A 399 40.28 -16.20 -59.74
CA ARG A 399 41.36 -15.58 -60.53
C ARG A 399 42.21 -16.69 -61.13
N ARG A 400 42.22 -16.75 -62.46
CA ARG A 400 43.31 -17.32 -63.25
C ARG A 400 44.25 -16.19 -63.65
#